data_AF-A0A1Y1MVL6-F1
#
_entry.id   AF-A0A1Y1MVL6-F1
#
_cell.length_a   1.000
_cell.length_b   1.000
_cell.length_c   1.000
_cell.angle_alpha   90.00
_cell.angle_beta   90.00
_cell.angle_gamma   90.00
#
_symmetry.space_group_name_H-M   'P 1'
#
loop_
_entity.id
_entity.type
_entity.pdbx_description
1 polymer ?
#
loop_
_entity_poly.entity_id
_entity_poly.type
_entity_poly.pdbx_seq_one_letter_code
_entity_poly.pdbx_strand_id
1 'polypeptide(L)'
;KRGSTAGGRSKALSWPHKQIAPASLAIAGFYFEPYPENPDNCVCFLCGKGLDGWEAGDDPLEEHLKHSPQCGWAIVSAIEAEIEEYARQDPTLPHMVEARKATFAGKWPHEARKGWKCKTKQLVEAGWKYTPT
;
A
#
# COMPACT_ATOMS: atom_id res chain seq x y z
N LYS A 1 -37.16 0.69 -36.95
CA LYS A 1 -35.79 0.13 -36.76
C LYS A 1 -35.18 0.83 -35.55
N ARG A 2 -35.09 0.16 -34.38
CA ARG A 2 -34.39 0.73 -33.22
C ARG A 2 -32.89 0.53 -33.46
N GLY A 3 -32.16 1.63 -33.63
CA GLY A 3 -30.71 1.61 -33.68
C GLY A 3 -30.17 1.26 -32.30
N SER A 4 -29.50 0.14 -32.18
CA SER A 4 -28.73 -0.21 -30.99
C SER A 4 -27.41 0.55 -31.08
N THR A 5 -27.21 1.56 -30.23
CA THR A 5 -25.92 2.22 -30.08
C THR A 5 -24.98 1.25 -29.36
N ALA A 6 -24.06 0.66 -30.12
CA ALA A 6 -22.95 -0.08 -29.57
C ALA A 6 -22.08 0.89 -28.77
N GLY A 7 -22.16 0.83 -27.43
CA GLY A 7 -21.22 1.51 -26.57
C GLY A 7 -19.82 0.95 -26.84
N GLY A 8 -18.94 1.78 -27.39
CA GLY A 8 -17.54 1.42 -27.58
C GLY A 8 -16.92 1.06 -26.23
N ARG A 9 -16.34 -0.14 -26.13
CA ARG A 9 -15.49 -0.51 -25.00
C ARG A 9 -14.34 0.48 -24.94
N SER A 10 -14.21 1.23 -23.85
CA SER A 10 -12.98 1.95 -23.55
C SER A 10 -11.82 0.95 -23.54
N LYS A 11 -10.71 1.30 -24.19
CA LYS A 11 -9.48 0.50 -24.11
C LYS A 11 -9.04 0.47 -22.65
N ALA A 12 -8.80 -0.72 -22.11
CA ALA A 12 -8.14 -0.84 -20.81
C ALA A 12 -6.74 -0.21 -20.91
N LEU A 13 -6.43 0.71 -20.00
CA LEU A 13 -5.09 1.27 -19.86
C LEU A 13 -4.17 0.21 -19.26
N SER A 14 -2.90 0.24 -19.64
CA SER A 14 -1.86 -0.66 -19.17
C SER A 14 -0.70 0.13 -18.60
N TRP A 15 -0.01 -0.43 -17.61
CA TRP A 15 1.18 0.17 -17.01
C TRP A 15 2.19 0.60 -18.10
N PRO A 16 2.53 1.90 -18.21
CA PRO A 16 3.32 2.40 -19.34
C PRO A 16 4.84 2.32 -19.11
N HIS A 17 5.29 2.11 -17.88
CA HIS A 17 6.71 2.20 -17.50
C HIS A 17 7.39 0.83 -17.50
N LYS A 18 8.53 0.71 -18.18
CA LYS A 18 9.31 -0.55 -18.23
C LYS A 18 10.36 -0.64 -17.14
N GLN A 19 10.81 0.51 -16.64
CA GLN A 19 11.90 0.67 -15.69
C GLN A 19 11.42 0.47 -14.26
N ILE A 20 10.16 0.81 -13.99
CA ILE A 20 9.52 0.55 -12.71
C ILE A 20 8.78 -0.78 -12.82
N ALA A 21 9.25 -1.76 -12.07
CA ALA A 21 8.62 -3.07 -12.03
C ALA A 21 7.27 -2.98 -11.30
N PRO A 22 6.17 -3.56 -11.85
CA PRO A 22 4.90 -3.64 -11.11
C PRO A 22 5.02 -4.29 -9.73
N ALA A 23 6.00 -5.18 -9.54
CA ALA A 23 6.28 -5.80 -8.25
C ALA A 23 6.81 -4.80 -7.19
N SER A 24 7.63 -3.80 -7.56
CA SER A 24 8.12 -2.81 -6.58
C SER A 24 6.99 -1.89 -6.11
N LEU A 25 6.09 -1.50 -7.02
CA LEU A 25 4.86 -0.80 -6.68
C LEU A 25 3.99 -1.60 -5.70
N ALA A 26 3.77 -2.88 -5.98
CA ALA A 26 3.00 -3.77 -5.11
C ALA A 26 3.62 -3.92 -3.71
N ILE A 27 4.95 -4.06 -3.62
CA ILE A 27 5.69 -4.10 -2.34
C ILE A 27 5.51 -2.78 -1.56
N ALA A 28 5.57 -1.64 -2.24
CA ALA A 28 5.29 -0.33 -1.67
C ALA A 28 3.80 -0.14 -1.29
N GLY A 29 2.93 -1.09 -1.63
CA GLY A 29 1.51 -1.10 -1.28
C GLY A 29 0.60 -0.48 -2.32
N PHE A 30 1.10 -0.23 -3.53
CA PHE A 30 0.33 0.35 -4.62
C PHE A 30 -0.35 -0.71 -5.49
N TYR A 31 -1.57 -0.40 -5.93
CA TYR A 31 -2.23 -1.09 -7.04
C TYR A 31 -2.47 -0.10 -8.19
N PHE A 32 -2.57 -0.61 -9.41
CA PHE A 32 -2.76 0.20 -10.61
C PHE A 32 -4.23 0.62 -10.75
N GLU A 33 -4.47 1.93 -10.81
CA GLU A 33 -5.81 2.52 -10.93
C GLU A 33 -5.76 3.72 -11.90
N PRO A 34 -5.57 3.46 -13.20
CA PRO A 34 -5.31 4.53 -14.17
C PRO A 34 -6.58 5.29 -14.54
N TYR A 35 -6.41 6.58 -14.84
CA TYR A 35 -7.42 7.44 -15.44
C TYR A 35 -6.95 7.91 -16.82
N PRO A 36 -7.83 8.27 -17.77
CA PRO A 36 -7.40 8.80 -19.07
C PRO A 36 -6.44 10.00 -18.96
N GLU A 37 -6.65 10.85 -17.96
CA GLU A 37 -5.83 12.02 -17.65
C GLU A 37 -4.55 11.67 -16.88
N ASN A 38 -4.56 10.54 -16.16
CA ASN A 38 -3.49 10.08 -15.27
C ASN A 38 -3.23 8.57 -15.55
N PRO A 39 -2.61 8.24 -16.70
CA PRO A 39 -2.58 6.87 -17.23
C PRO A 39 -1.67 5.92 -16.47
N ASP A 40 -0.84 6.44 -15.57
CA ASP A 40 0.08 5.70 -14.70
C ASP A 40 -0.26 5.85 -13.20
N ASN A 41 -1.48 6.28 -12.87
CA ASN A 41 -1.89 6.41 -11.47
C ASN A 41 -1.87 5.07 -10.72
N CYS A 42 -1.29 5.11 -9.53
CA CYS A 42 -1.15 4.02 -8.59
C CYS A 42 -1.64 4.45 -7.20
N VAL A 43 -2.45 3.62 -6.53
CA VAL A 43 -3.10 3.97 -5.26
C VAL A 43 -2.69 3.01 -4.16
N CYS A 44 -2.31 3.53 -2.99
CA CYS A 44 -1.98 2.69 -1.85
C CYS A 44 -3.25 2.01 -1.31
N PHE A 45 -3.24 0.69 -1.15
CA PHE A 45 -4.38 -0.05 -0.62
C PHE A 45 -4.74 0.30 0.84
N LEU A 46 -3.78 0.85 1.60
CA LEU A 46 -3.96 1.16 3.02
C LEU A 46 -4.35 2.61 3.26
N CYS A 47 -3.53 3.58 2.81
CA CYS A 47 -3.78 4.99 3.07
C CYS A 47 -4.62 5.68 1.97
N GLY A 48 -4.83 5.02 0.83
CA GLY A 48 -5.57 5.58 -0.30
C GLY A 48 -4.85 6.71 -1.04
N LYS A 49 -3.57 6.96 -0.76
CA LYS A 49 -2.77 7.95 -1.49
C LYS A 49 -2.56 7.48 -2.93
N GLY A 50 -3.08 8.25 -3.88
CA GLY A 50 -2.75 8.13 -5.30
C GLY A 50 -1.47 8.88 -5.65
N LEU A 51 -0.63 8.28 -6.48
CA LEU A 51 0.58 8.83 -7.09
C LEU A 51 0.61 8.49 -8.59
N ASP A 52 0.94 9.47 -9.40
CA ASP A 52 1.04 9.42 -10.85
C ASP A 52 2.25 10.23 -11.34
N GLY A 53 2.47 10.26 -12.66
CA GLY A 53 3.60 10.99 -13.24
C GLY A 53 4.94 10.34 -12.88
N TRP A 54 4.98 9.01 -12.85
CA TRP A 54 6.16 8.24 -12.49
C TRP A 54 7.29 8.42 -13.52
N GLU A 55 8.51 8.57 -13.04
CA GLU A 55 9.71 8.78 -13.86
C GLU A 55 10.71 7.63 -13.73
N ALA A 56 11.62 7.55 -14.70
CA ALA A 56 12.69 6.55 -14.65
C ALA A 56 13.66 6.89 -13.50
N GLY A 57 13.71 6.01 -12.51
CA GLY A 57 14.56 6.18 -11.33
C GLY A 57 13.77 6.35 -10.03
N ASP A 58 12.46 6.57 -10.11
CA ASP A 58 11.61 6.64 -8.92
C ASP A 58 11.62 5.29 -8.19
N ASP A 59 11.85 5.35 -6.87
CA ASP A 59 11.58 4.24 -5.97
C ASP A 59 10.16 4.39 -5.39
N PRO A 60 9.25 3.43 -5.65
CA PRO A 60 7.88 3.52 -5.17
C PRO A 60 7.74 3.65 -3.65
N LEU A 61 8.64 3.04 -2.88
CA LEU A 61 8.56 3.09 -1.42
C LEU A 61 9.04 4.45 -0.91
N GLU A 62 10.12 5.01 -1.46
CA GLU A 62 10.58 6.35 -1.13
C GLU A 62 9.53 7.41 -1.49
N GLU A 63 8.93 7.34 -2.67
CA GLU A 63 7.84 8.25 -3.07
C GLU A 63 6.60 8.09 -2.16
N HIS A 64 6.29 6.86 -1.73
CA HIS A 64 5.22 6.64 -0.75
C HIS A 64 5.52 7.32 0.60
N LEU A 65 6.73 7.17 1.13
CA LEU A 65 7.13 7.79 2.40
C LEU A 65 7.14 9.32 2.30
N LYS A 66 7.62 9.86 1.19
CA LYS A 66 7.64 11.30 0.90
C LYS A 66 6.24 11.90 0.82
N HIS A 67 5.31 11.22 0.15
CA HIS A 67 3.96 11.74 -0.09
C HIS A 67 2.91 11.32 0.96
N SER A 68 3.22 10.32 1.80
CA SER A 68 2.37 9.85 2.90
C SER A 68 3.22 9.30 4.06
N PRO A 69 3.99 10.15 4.77
CA PRO A 69 4.96 9.71 5.79
C PRO A 69 4.33 9.03 7.01
N GLN A 70 3.01 9.13 7.17
CA GLN A 70 2.25 8.49 8.25
C GLN A 70 1.55 7.19 7.79
N CYS A 71 1.73 6.78 6.54
CA CYS A 71 1.15 5.52 6.07
C CYS A 71 1.83 4.34 6.79
N GLY A 72 1.03 3.59 7.56
CA GLY A 72 1.55 2.45 8.30
C GLY A 72 2.19 1.38 7.42
N TRP A 73 1.70 1.19 6.19
CA TRP A 73 2.30 0.26 5.22
C TRP A 73 3.65 0.75 4.73
N ALA A 74 3.75 2.03 4.34
CA ALA A 74 5.00 2.62 3.90
C ALA A 74 6.07 2.49 4.99
N ILE A 75 5.73 2.86 6.23
CA ILE A 75 6.65 2.75 7.38
C ILE A 75 7.12 1.31 7.60
N VAL A 76 6.22 0.32 7.64
CA VAL A 76 6.65 -1.07 7.89
C VAL A 76 7.39 -1.69 6.70
N SER A 77 7.10 -1.27 5.47
CA SER A 77 7.87 -1.69 4.29
C SER A 77 9.26 -1.05 4.29
N ALA A 78 9.41 0.19 4.77
CA ALA A 78 10.71 0.85 4.91
C ALA A 78 11.67 0.11 5.85
N ILE A 79 11.13 -0.46 6.93
CA ILE A 79 11.90 -1.30 7.86
C ILE A 79 12.39 -2.56 7.14
N GLU A 80 11.52 -3.24 6.38
CA GLU A 80 11.88 -4.46 5.64
C GLU A 80 12.87 -4.20 4.51
N ALA A 81 12.81 -3.01 3.91
CA ALA A 81 13.77 -2.53 2.91
C ALA A 81 15.07 -2.00 3.53
N GLU A 82 15.22 -2.06 4.86
CA GLU A 82 16.38 -1.55 5.61
C GLU A 82 16.72 -0.08 5.33
N ILE A 83 15.71 0.76 5.06
CA ILE A 83 15.91 2.21 4.91
C ILE A 83 16.42 2.77 6.25
N GLU A 84 17.61 3.35 6.24
CA GLU A 84 18.41 3.68 7.43
C GLU A 84 17.65 4.51 8.48
N GLU A 85 16.86 5.48 8.04
CA GLU A 85 16.03 6.34 8.90
C GLU A 85 14.97 5.55 9.69
N TYR A 86 14.42 4.48 9.12
CA TYR A 86 13.36 3.67 9.73
C TYR A 86 13.93 2.44 10.46
N ALA A 87 14.96 1.81 9.90
CA ALA A 87 15.57 0.60 10.43
C ALA A 87 16.25 0.81 11.79
N ARG A 88 16.73 2.02 12.08
CA ARG A 88 17.38 2.36 13.36
C ARG A 88 16.41 2.75 14.47
N GLN A 89 15.12 2.90 14.18
CA GLN A 89 14.16 3.33 15.19
C GLN A 89 13.81 2.18 16.13
N ASP A 90 13.61 2.50 17.40
CA ASP A 90 13.15 1.51 18.37
C ASP A 90 11.75 1.01 17.95
N PRO A 91 11.58 -0.30 17.68
CA PRO A 91 10.32 -0.85 17.18
C PRO A 91 9.17 -0.74 18.20
N THR A 92 9.45 -0.43 19.46
CA THR A 92 8.47 -0.21 20.52
C THR A 92 7.94 1.23 20.59
N LEU A 93 8.51 2.17 19.82
CA LEU A 93 8.03 3.55 19.79
C LEU A 93 6.55 3.61 19.36
N PRO A 94 5.77 4.56 19.92
CA PRO A 94 4.33 4.64 19.64
C PRO A 94 3.98 4.70 18.15
N HIS A 95 4.74 5.45 17.35
CA HIS A 95 4.47 5.55 15.92
C HIS A 95 4.76 4.25 15.16
N MET A 96 5.73 3.45 15.60
CA MET A 96 6.05 2.13 15.02
C MET A 96 4.95 1.11 15.36
N VAL A 97 4.48 1.14 16.61
CA VAL A 97 3.35 0.33 17.08
C VAL A 97 2.09 0.68 16.30
N GLU A 98 1.77 1.96 16.15
CA GLU A 98 0.60 2.40 15.39
C GLU A 98 0.74 2.11 13.89
N ALA A 99 1.94 2.20 13.30
CA ALA A 99 2.18 1.79 11.91
C ALA A 99 1.86 0.30 11.70
N ARG A 100 2.36 -0.58 12.57
CA ARG A 100 2.01 -2.02 12.53
C ARG A 100 0.52 -2.24 12.70
N LYS A 101 -0.11 -1.58 13.67
CA LYS A 101 -1.56 -1.68 13.92
C LYS A 101 -2.39 -1.24 12.72
N ALA A 102 -1.97 -0.19 12.02
CA ALA A 102 -2.67 0.32 10.84
C ALA A 102 -2.79 -0.77 9.76
N THR A 103 -1.77 -1.62 9.59
CA THR A 103 -1.80 -2.71 8.60
C THR A 103 -2.94 -3.71 8.80
N PHE A 104 -3.43 -3.86 10.03
CA PHE A 104 -4.58 -4.72 10.32
C PHE A 104 -5.87 -4.15 9.76
N ALA A 105 -6.03 -2.82 9.69
CA ALA A 105 -7.17 -2.12 9.08
C ALA A 105 -8.57 -2.67 9.46
N GLY A 106 -8.73 -3.26 10.65
CA GLY A 106 -9.95 -3.96 11.06
C GLY A 106 -10.27 -5.24 10.26
N LYS A 107 -9.34 -5.71 9.42
CA LYS A 107 -9.46 -6.86 8.51
C LYS A 107 -8.98 -8.18 9.15
N TRP A 108 -8.55 -8.18 10.42
CA TRP A 108 -8.13 -9.40 11.10
C TRP A 108 -9.30 -10.37 11.31
N PRO A 109 -9.31 -11.56 10.67
CA PRO A 109 -10.47 -12.46 10.68
C PRO A 109 -10.76 -13.08 12.06
N HIS A 110 -9.84 -12.95 13.02
CA HIS A 110 -9.98 -13.54 14.36
C HIS A 110 -10.26 -12.51 15.46
N GLU A 111 -10.42 -11.24 15.10
CA GLU A 111 -10.68 -10.18 16.07
C GLU A 111 -11.99 -10.42 16.85
N ALA A 112 -13.08 -10.78 16.15
CA ALA A 112 -14.38 -11.03 16.74
C ALA A 112 -14.61 -12.48 17.22
N ARG A 113 -13.64 -13.39 17.05
CA ARG A 113 -13.82 -14.81 17.42
C ARG A 113 -13.80 -15.00 18.94
N LYS A 114 -14.88 -15.57 19.48
CA LYS A 114 -15.01 -15.93 20.90
C LYS A 114 -13.95 -16.96 21.28
N GLY A 115 -13.30 -16.76 22.42
CA GLY A 115 -12.23 -17.64 22.91
C GLY A 115 -10.86 -17.43 22.25
N TRP A 116 -10.76 -16.63 21.18
CA TRP A 116 -9.48 -16.30 20.58
C TRP A 116 -8.71 -15.28 21.43
N LYS A 117 -7.51 -15.66 21.90
CA LYS A 117 -6.71 -14.84 22.82
C LYS A 117 -5.77 -13.85 22.12
N CYS A 118 -5.31 -14.18 20.91
CA CYS A 118 -4.33 -13.39 20.17
C CYS A 118 -5.03 -12.30 19.33
N LYS A 119 -5.44 -11.20 19.98
CA LYS A 119 -6.08 -10.07 19.29
C LYS A 119 -5.04 -9.20 18.58
N THR A 120 -5.51 -8.29 17.74
CA THR A 120 -4.67 -7.32 17.03
C THR A 120 -3.70 -6.61 17.97
N LYS A 121 -4.15 -6.23 19.17
CA LYS A 121 -3.30 -5.59 20.19
C LYS A 121 -2.06 -6.45 20.53
N GLN A 122 -2.25 -7.71 20.90
CA GLN A 122 -1.13 -8.59 21.27
C GLN A 122 -0.20 -8.86 20.09
N LEU A 123 -0.75 -8.99 18.87
CA LEU A 123 0.05 -9.17 17.66
C LEU A 123 0.95 -7.96 17.41
N VAL A 124 0.38 -6.75 17.45
CA VAL A 124 1.11 -5.50 17.22
C VAL A 124 2.19 -5.27 18.28
N GLU A 125 1.88 -5.51 19.55
CA GLU A 125 2.82 -5.40 20.68
C GLU A 125 3.97 -6.41 20.56
N ALA A 126 3.70 -7.59 19.99
CA ALA A 126 4.71 -8.61 19.70
C ALA A 126 5.45 -8.39 18.36
N GLY A 127 5.25 -7.26 17.68
CA GLY A 127 5.98 -6.90 16.47
C GLY A 127 5.35 -7.37 15.15
N TRP A 128 4.15 -7.97 15.18
CA TRP A 128 3.49 -8.47 13.96
C TRP A 128 2.81 -7.35 13.18
N LYS A 129 2.87 -7.46 11.86
CA LYS A 129 2.01 -6.72 10.91
C LYS A 129 1.06 -7.69 10.20
N TYR A 130 -0.01 -7.15 9.63
CA TYR A 130 -0.95 -7.90 8.81
C TYR A 130 -0.73 -7.56 7.33
N THR A 131 -0.47 -8.59 6.53
CA THR A 131 -0.31 -8.51 5.08
C THR A 131 -1.52 -9.20 4.43
N PRO A 132 -2.63 -8.49 4.16
CA PRO A 132 -3.78 -9.11 3.51
C PRO A 132 -3.39 -9.61 2.11
N THR A 133 -3.35 -10.94 1.94
CA THR A 133 -3.17 -11.63 0.65
C THR A 133 -4.50 -11.94 0.01
#